data_AF-A0A355XVT7-F1
#
_entry.id   AF-A0A355XVT7-F1
#
_cell.length_a   1.000
_cell.length_b   1.000
_cell.length_c   1.000
_cell.angle_alpha   90.00
_cell.angle_beta   90.00
_cell.angle_gamma   90.00
#
_symmetry.space_group_name_H-M   'P 1'
#
loop_
_entity.id
_entity.type
_entity.pdbx_description
1 polymer ?
#
loop_
_entity_poly.entity_id
_entity_poly.type
_entity_poly.pdbx_seq_one_letter_code
_entity_poly.pdbx_strand_id
1 'polypeptide(L)'
;MKKIWMILAAWAAVQAQAQQQQPLPAYQILGKDTTCQVFVYSPGEREGLHLAYLTDDERWKDVGQLCSSDYSQWGSQKRMYNPYVLHANDGSWRLVFGVNEKSPCFAAAYSEDLVSWRPQDYPRTLVKGVLSPVMFQMDDGTFDIYYKAKDGTKHYVQASEDFRKFEEEPEPSTIDEAAWVRDTATVDGKLLQGNLFDVPKVHLDYIFQYFAAVRHDAQVSSETMRDDDKRFAAIGNHVDVTLQVNPGQTKAISDKLIGVFFEDISRAADGGLYAELIQNRDFEYTPADRREWTALTAWQSNKPIVVKTDVPLSKNNAHYVVLAPNDTLYNIGWDGITAGPNEQFDFSVYLRNENGGKNQVVVQLLGQNGEVFAKEKIKTEGQGWNRYAVPLVVDKKATKGQVRLAITPVKDGNVSVDMVSLFPHETYKGHGLRKDLAEAIAALHPKFVRFPGGCMSHGQGIGNIYHWNETVGPWQDRKPDFNI
;
A
#
# COMPACT_ATOMS: atom_id res chain seq x y z
N MET A 1 43.17 -6.17 -71.82
CA MET A 1 43.55 -6.23 -70.39
C MET A 1 42.76 -5.14 -69.66
N LYS A 2 41.52 -5.40 -69.23
CA LYS A 2 41.13 -5.71 -67.83
C LYS A 2 41.74 -4.75 -66.78
N LYS A 3 40.90 -3.87 -66.22
CA LYS A 3 40.57 -3.85 -64.77
C LYS A 3 39.34 -2.96 -64.54
N ILE A 4 38.21 -3.64 -64.40
CA ILE A 4 36.92 -3.12 -63.93
C ILE A 4 37.06 -2.96 -62.41
N TRP A 5 36.84 -1.77 -61.88
CA TRP A 5 36.66 -1.55 -60.45
C TRP A 5 35.19 -1.72 -60.11
N MET A 6 34.85 -2.85 -59.48
CA MET A 6 33.56 -3.04 -58.82
C MET A 6 33.58 -2.24 -57.52
N ILE A 7 32.72 -1.23 -57.42
CA ILE A 7 32.36 -0.61 -56.15
C ILE A 7 31.34 -1.55 -55.50
N LEU A 8 31.78 -2.30 -54.49
CA LEU A 8 30.91 -3.04 -53.58
C LEU A 8 30.21 -2.04 -52.67
N ALA A 9 28.98 -1.64 -53.04
CA ALA A 9 28.05 -1.02 -52.12
C ALA A 9 27.67 -2.09 -51.07
N ALA A 10 28.18 -1.94 -49.86
CA ALA A 10 27.77 -2.76 -48.72
C ALA A 10 26.30 -2.45 -48.43
N TRP A 11 25.42 -3.38 -48.79
CA TRP A 11 24.03 -3.39 -48.38
C TRP A 11 23.99 -3.59 -46.86
N ALA A 12 23.79 -2.52 -46.10
CA ALA A 12 23.26 -2.64 -44.75
C ALA A 12 21.83 -3.18 -44.88
N ALA A 13 21.65 -4.48 -44.64
CA ALA A 13 20.34 -5.08 -44.50
C ALA A 13 19.70 -4.54 -43.21
N VAL A 14 19.05 -3.39 -43.30
CA VAL A 14 18.06 -2.97 -42.32
C VAL A 14 16.94 -4.01 -42.44
N GLN A 15 16.84 -4.91 -41.46
CA GLN A 15 15.63 -5.68 -41.28
C GLN A 15 14.52 -4.70 -40.90
N ALA A 16 13.84 -4.17 -41.91
CA ALA A 16 12.52 -3.59 -41.72
C ALA A 16 11.64 -4.74 -41.23
N GLN A 17 11.42 -4.83 -39.92
CA GLN A 17 10.21 -5.48 -39.43
C GLN A 17 9.07 -4.81 -40.19
N ALA A 18 8.29 -5.60 -40.92
CA ALA A 18 7.09 -5.12 -41.57
C ALA A 18 6.16 -4.58 -40.47
N GLN A 19 6.27 -3.30 -40.17
CA GLN A 19 5.19 -2.56 -39.55
C GLN A 19 4.05 -2.70 -40.55
N GLN A 20 3.09 -3.54 -40.21
CA GLN A 20 1.80 -3.59 -40.89
C GLN A 20 1.33 -2.14 -40.92
N GLN A 21 1.32 -1.51 -42.11
CA GLN A 21 0.90 -0.12 -42.24
C GLN A 21 -0.48 -0.01 -41.61
N GLN A 22 -0.61 0.88 -40.62
CA GLN A 22 -1.92 1.16 -40.03
C GLN A 22 -2.88 1.53 -41.16
N PRO A 23 -4.09 0.93 -41.23
CA PRO A 23 -5.08 1.27 -42.24
C PRO A 23 -5.34 2.77 -42.25
N LEU A 24 -5.56 3.35 -43.43
CA LEU A 24 -5.78 4.79 -43.55
C LEU A 24 -7.13 5.18 -42.90
N PRO A 25 -7.18 6.30 -42.18
CA PRO A 25 -8.44 6.79 -41.63
C PRO A 25 -9.36 7.26 -42.77
N ALA A 26 -10.65 6.92 -42.67
CA ALA A 26 -11.67 7.60 -43.45
C ALA A 26 -11.68 9.08 -43.06
N TYR A 27 -11.82 9.95 -44.04
CA TYR A 27 -11.91 11.38 -43.79
C TYR A 27 -12.95 12.05 -44.67
N GLN A 28 -13.47 13.16 -44.18
CA GLN A 28 -14.35 14.06 -44.92
C GLN A 28 -13.73 15.47 -44.91
N ILE A 29 -14.02 16.25 -45.94
CA ILE A 29 -13.65 17.67 -45.98
C ILE A 29 -14.88 18.46 -45.56
N LEU A 30 -14.83 19.07 -44.37
CA LEU A 30 -15.90 19.91 -43.84
C LEU A 30 -15.40 21.36 -43.81
N GLY A 31 -15.91 22.18 -44.74
CA GLY A 31 -15.41 23.54 -44.92
C GLY A 31 -13.96 23.56 -45.43
N LYS A 32 -13.02 24.02 -44.59
CA LYS A 32 -11.58 24.06 -44.89
C LYS A 32 -10.78 22.97 -44.16
N ASP A 33 -11.44 22.19 -43.32
CA ASP A 33 -10.79 21.21 -42.43
C ASP A 33 -11.04 19.79 -42.91
N THR A 34 -10.07 18.91 -42.63
CA THR A 34 -10.19 17.47 -42.84
C THR A 34 -10.55 16.82 -41.51
N THR A 35 -11.68 16.14 -41.44
CA THR A 35 -12.20 15.50 -40.22
C THR A 35 -12.22 13.99 -40.36
N CYS A 36 -11.99 13.29 -39.25
CA CYS A 36 -12.03 11.84 -39.12
C CYS A 36 -12.96 11.46 -37.97
N GLN A 37 -13.63 10.33 -38.10
CA GLN A 37 -14.44 9.79 -37.02
C GLN A 37 -13.59 8.96 -36.04
N VAL A 38 -13.77 9.24 -34.76
CA VAL A 38 -13.20 8.47 -33.66
C VAL A 38 -14.30 7.99 -32.72
N PHE A 39 -14.07 6.84 -32.09
CA PHE A 39 -14.96 6.22 -31.12
C PHE A 39 -14.19 5.97 -29.84
N VAL A 40 -14.64 6.59 -28.76
CA VAL A 40 -14.01 6.48 -27.44
C VAL A 40 -14.85 5.55 -26.58
N TYR A 41 -14.22 4.50 -26.05
CA TYR A 41 -14.93 3.37 -25.45
C TYR A 41 -14.09 2.68 -24.38
N SER A 42 -14.64 1.69 -23.70
CA SER A 42 -13.86 0.76 -22.87
C SER A 42 -14.13 -0.68 -23.32
N PRO A 43 -13.10 -1.48 -23.67
CA PRO A 43 -13.30 -2.87 -24.07
C PRO A 43 -13.86 -3.74 -22.92
N GLY A 44 -13.60 -3.33 -21.67
CA GLY A 44 -14.04 -3.99 -20.45
C GLY A 44 -13.57 -3.26 -19.20
N GLU A 45 -14.15 -3.60 -18.04
CA GLU A 45 -13.94 -2.90 -16.76
C GLU A 45 -12.46 -2.81 -16.30
N ARG A 46 -11.57 -3.65 -16.82
CA ARG A 46 -10.13 -3.70 -16.51
C ARG A 46 -9.24 -3.15 -17.62
N GLU A 47 -9.83 -2.82 -18.76
CA GLU A 47 -9.10 -2.46 -19.97
C GLU A 47 -9.02 -0.94 -20.13
N GLY A 48 -9.65 -0.16 -19.25
CA GLY A 48 -9.56 1.30 -19.26
C GLY A 48 -10.24 1.93 -20.46
N LEU A 49 -9.94 3.21 -20.72
CA LEU A 49 -10.48 3.98 -21.83
C LEU A 49 -9.62 3.76 -23.07
N HIS A 50 -10.25 3.52 -24.21
CA HIS A 50 -9.63 3.27 -25.51
C HIS A 50 -10.18 4.24 -26.55
N LEU A 51 -9.42 4.40 -27.63
CA LEU A 51 -9.86 5.10 -28.83
C LEU A 51 -9.75 4.18 -30.04
N ALA A 52 -10.80 4.15 -30.85
CA ALA A 52 -10.78 3.59 -32.20
C ALA A 52 -11.03 4.70 -33.23
N TYR A 53 -10.62 4.47 -34.47
CA TYR A 53 -10.92 5.34 -35.61
C TYR A 53 -11.59 4.56 -36.73
N LEU A 54 -12.38 5.25 -37.54
CA LEU A 54 -13.00 4.68 -38.73
C LEU A 54 -11.99 4.65 -39.89
N THR A 55 -11.81 3.50 -40.51
CA THR A 55 -10.93 3.31 -41.67
C THR A 55 -11.66 3.61 -42.98
N ASP A 56 -10.89 3.83 -44.05
CA ASP A 56 -11.39 4.05 -45.42
C ASP A 56 -12.24 2.90 -45.98
N ASP A 57 -12.07 1.69 -45.44
CA ASP A 57 -12.90 0.52 -45.74
C ASP A 57 -14.06 0.29 -44.75
N GLU A 58 -14.47 1.35 -44.05
CA GLU A 58 -15.64 1.41 -43.17
C GLU A 58 -15.57 0.45 -41.97
N ARG A 59 -14.37 0.25 -41.41
CA ARG A 59 -14.15 -0.58 -40.22
C ARG A 59 -13.60 0.24 -39.07
N TRP A 60 -13.97 -0.12 -37.85
CA TRP A 60 -13.41 0.51 -36.66
C TRP A 60 -12.13 -0.21 -36.24
N LYS A 61 -11.04 0.55 -36.10
CA LYS A 61 -9.74 0.04 -35.68
C LYS A 61 -9.29 0.67 -34.36
N ASP A 62 -8.99 -0.16 -33.37
CA ASP A 62 -8.40 0.28 -32.10
C ASP A 62 -7.03 0.92 -32.30
N VAL A 63 -6.80 2.02 -31.60
CA VAL A 63 -5.54 2.76 -31.57
C VAL A 63 -4.72 2.39 -30.34
N GLY A 64 -5.40 2.26 -29.19
CA GLY A 64 -4.79 1.91 -27.92
C GLY A 64 -5.53 2.51 -26.72
N GLN A 65 -5.04 2.15 -25.53
CA GLN A 65 -5.55 2.60 -24.25
C GLN A 65 -5.10 4.04 -23.94
N LEU A 66 -6.06 4.95 -23.77
CA LEU A 66 -5.86 6.36 -23.41
C LEU A 66 -5.53 6.53 -21.92
N CYS A 67 -6.27 5.86 -21.03
CA CYS A 67 -6.02 5.88 -19.58
C CYS A 67 -6.68 4.68 -18.86
N SER A 68 -6.25 4.41 -17.63
CA SER A 68 -6.84 3.39 -16.75
C SER A 68 -7.39 4.04 -15.48
N SER A 69 -8.30 3.36 -14.78
CA SER A 69 -8.75 3.80 -13.44
C SER A 69 -7.61 3.70 -12.41
N ASP A 70 -7.37 4.78 -11.66
CA ASP A 70 -6.40 4.79 -10.54
C ASP A 70 -7.06 4.56 -9.18
N TYR A 71 -8.37 4.25 -9.15
CA TYR A 71 -9.16 4.17 -7.93
C TYR A 71 -8.77 2.98 -7.04
N SER A 72 -8.51 3.30 -5.77
CA SER A 72 -8.40 2.37 -4.64
C SER A 72 -7.30 1.29 -4.80
N GLN A 73 -7.42 0.20 -4.05
CA GLN A 73 -6.40 -0.84 -3.91
C GLN A 73 -5.91 -1.36 -5.26
N TRP A 74 -4.58 -1.49 -5.37
CA TRP A 74 -3.91 -2.05 -6.54
C TRP A 74 -4.52 -3.40 -6.94
N GLY A 75 -4.81 -3.54 -8.25
CA GLY A 75 -5.31 -4.76 -8.86
C GLY A 75 -6.82 -4.97 -8.74
N SER A 76 -7.36 -5.09 -7.53
CA SER A 76 -8.74 -5.56 -7.33
C SER A 76 -9.81 -4.50 -7.62
N GLN A 77 -9.53 -3.22 -7.35
CA GLN A 77 -10.52 -2.14 -7.44
C GLN A 77 -10.25 -1.11 -8.55
N LYS A 78 -9.11 -1.20 -9.23
CA LYS A 78 -8.80 -0.39 -10.42
C LYS A 78 -9.70 -0.80 -11.59
N ARG A 79 -10.91 -0.24 -11.63
CA ARG A 79 -11.96 -0.55 -12.59
C ARG A 79 -12.56 0.71 -13.18
N MET A 80 -12.95 0.63 -14.44
CA MET A 80 -13.63 1.68 -15.17
C MET A 80 -14.98 1.16 -15.69
N TYR A 81 -16.06 1.52 -15.01
CA TYR A 81 -17.41 1.12 -15.38
C TYR A 81 -18.11 2.22 -16.18
N ASN A 82 -18.60 1.87 -17.37
CA ASN A 82 -19.44 2.71 -18.21
C ASN A 82 -18.88 4.14 -18.37
N PRO A 83 -17.64 4.30 -18.88
CA PRO A 83 -17.08 5.63 -19.06
C PRO A 83 -17.90 6.44 -20.06
N TYR A 84 -18.05 7.72 -19.77
CA TYR A 84 -18.65 8.71 -20.63
C TYR A 84 -17.64 9.83 -20.85
N VAL A 85 -17.41 10.15 -22.13
CA VAL A 85 -16.50 11.20 -22.56
C VAL A 85 -17.30 12.30 -23.23
N LEU A 86 -16.88 13.54 -23.02
CA LEU A 86 -17.46 14.73 -23.61
C LEU A 86 -16.31 15.59 -24.15
N HIS A 87 -16.46 16.08 -25.38
CA HIS A 87 -15.60 17.10 -25.95
C HIS A 87 -16.20 18.47 -25.61
N ALA A 88 -15.51 19.24 -24.77
CA ALA A 88 -16.00 20.50 -24.25
C ALA A 88 -15.75 21.64 -25.24
N ASN A 89 -16.53 22.71 -25.11
CA ASN A 89 -16.46 23.91 -25.97
C ASN A 89 -15.10 24.63 -25.89
N ASP A 90 -14.33 24.41 -24.84
CA ASP A 90 -12.95 24.90 -24.70
C ASP A 90 -11.93 24.08 -25.51
N GLY A 91 -12.38 23.04 -26.23
CA GLY A 91 -11.56 22.15 -27.06
C GLY A 91 -10.96 20.96 -26.32
N SER A 92 -11.12 20.89 -24.99
CA SER A 92 -10.59 19.83 -24.15
C SER A 92 -11.63 18.75 -23.84
N TRP A 93 -11.22 17.68 -23.16
CA TRP A 93 -11.99 16.46 -22.97
C TRP A 93 -12.28 16.23 -21.51
N ARG A 94 -13.51 15.82 -21.20
CA ARG A 94 -13.96 15.39 -19.88
C ARG A 94 -14.24 13.90 -19.90
N LEU A 95 -13.93 13.21 -18.81
CA LEU A 95 -14.24 11.81 -18.59
C LEU A 95 -14.93 11.66 -17.23
N VAL A 96 -16.03 10.91 -17.20
CA VAL A 96 -16.63 10.39 -15.97
C VAL A 96 -16.83 8.89 -16.08
N PHE A 97 -16.64 8.15 -14.99
CA PHE A 97 -16.91 6.70 -14.96
C PHE A 97 -17.19 6.20 -13.54
N GLY A 98 -17.97 5.12 -13.44
CA GLY A 98 -18.22 4.45 -12.16
C GLY A 98 -17.00 3.65 -11.70
N VAL A 99 -16.71 3.65 -10.40
CA VAL A 99 -15.52 2.98 -9.83
C VAL A 99 -15.80 1.59 -9.26
N ASN A 100 -17.00 1.37 -8.72
CA ASN A 100 -17.56 0.08 -8.26
C ASN A 100 -18.97 0.29 -7.68
N GLU A 101 -19.63 -0.79 -7.29
CA GLU A 101 -20.99 -0.75 -6.72
C GLU A 101 -21.07 -0.38 -5.22
N LYS A 102 -19.95 -0.14 -4.53
CA LYS A 102 -19.91 0.00 -3.06
C LYS A 102 -19.46 1.38 -2.59
N SER A 103 -18.77 2.11 -3.44
CA SER A 103 -18.17 3.41 -3.11
C SER A 103 -19.18 4.52 -3.38
N PRO A 104 -19.30 5.50 -2.47
CA PRO A 104 -20.12 6.69 -2.68
C PRO A 104 -19.30 7.74 -3.45
N CYS A 105 -18.87 7.37 -4.65
CA CYS A 105 -18.19 8.26 -5.58
C CYS A 105 -18.18 7.69 -7.00
N PHE A 106 -17.90 8.56 -7.96
CA PHE A 106 -17.45 8.23 -9.30
C PHE A 106 -16.06 8.83 -9.53
N ALA A 107 -15.45 8.52 -10.66
CA ALA A 107 -14.20 9.13 -11.09
C ALA A 107 -14.47 10.22 -12.12
N ALA A 108 -13.74 11.32 -12.03
CA ALA A 108 -13.75 12.42 -12.97
C ALA A 108 -12.31 12.70 -13.43
N ALA A 109 -12.12 12.92 -14.73
CA ALA A 109 -10.81 13.27 -15.29
C ALA A 109 -10.94 14.26 -16.45
N TYR A 110 -9.81 14.89 -16.74
CA TYR A 110 -9.70 15.95 -17.74
C TYR A 110 -8.47 15.69 -18.63
N SER A 111 -8.58 15.96 -19.93
CA SER A 111 -7.46 15.91 -20.87
C SER A 111 -7.53 17.03 -21.90
N GLU A 112 -6.41 17.62 -22.28
CA GLU A 112 -6.35 18.66 -23.33
C GLU A 112 -6.34 18.04 -24.74
N ASP A 113 -5.92 16.78 -24.87
CA ASP A 113 -5.50 16.18 -26.14
C ASP A 113 -5.91 14.70 -26.30
N LEU A 114 -6.79 14.18 -25.44
CA LEU A 114 -7.22 12.77 -25.28
C LEU A 114 -6.16 11.76 -24.82
N VAL A 115 -4.88 12.05 -24.96
CA VAL A 115 -3.80 11.10 -24.66
C VAL A 115 -3.07 11.42 -23.35
N SER A 116 -3.20 12.65 -22.88
CA SER A 116 -2.61 13.17 -21.64
C SER A 116 -3.72 13.50 -20.65
N TRP A 117 -4.02 12.57 -19.75
CA TRP A 117 -5.06 12.74 -18.72
C TRP A 117 -4.46 13.22 -17.39
N ARG A 118 -5.13 14.19 -16.77
CA ARG A 118 -4.82 14.64 -15.40
C ARG A 118 -5.13 13.53 -14.37
N PRO A 119 -4.54 13.58 -13.16
CA PRO A 119 -4.93 12.69 -12.07
C PRO A 119 -6.44 12.72 -11.83
N GLN A 120 -7.01 11.57 -11.49
CA GLN A 120 -8.46 11.42 -11.35
C GLN A 120 -8.94 12.03 -10.04
N ASP A 121 -10.00 12.81 -10.13
CA ASP A 121 -10.76 13.28 -8.97
C ASP A 121 -11.85 12.24 -8.65
N TYR A 122 -12.21 12.16 -7.36
CA TYR A 122 -13.23 11.22 -6.87
C TYR A 122 -14.37 11.96 -6.15
N PRO A 123 -15.25 12.66 -6.90
CA PRO A 123 -16.39 13.37 -6.32
C PRO A 123 -17.21 12.43 -5.43
N ARG A 124 -17.42 12.83 -4.18
CA ARG A 124 -18.26 12.05 -3.26
C ARG A 124 -19.72 12.26 -3.58
N THR A 125 -20.49 11.18 -3.43
CA THR A 125 -21.93 11.18 -3.63
C THR A 125 -22.67 10.81 -2.35
N LEU A 126 -23.96 11.14 -2.29
CA LEU A 126 -24.88 10.89 -1.18
C LEU A 126 -25.24 9.41 -1.08
N VAL A 127 -25.24 8.70 -2.21
CA VAL A 127 -25.52 7.25 -2.28
C VAL A 127 -24.30 6.46 -2.76
N LYS A 128 -24.26 5.18 -2.38
CA LYS A 128 -23.22 4.23 -2.82
C LYS A 128 -23.59 3.62 -4.17
N GLY A 129 -22.55 3.29 -4.95
CA GLY A 129 -22.71 2.57 -6.21
C GLY A 129 -23.20 3.50 -7.31
N VAL A 130 -22.33 4.42 -7.73
CA VAL A 130 -22.57 5.31 -8.86
C VAL A 130 -22.44 4.50 -10.16
N LEU A 131 -23.57 4.28 -10.85
CA LEU A 131 -23.64 3.52 -12.09
C LEU A 131 -23.87 4.45 -13.29
N SER A 132 -23.15 4.17 -14.37
CA SER A 132 -23.36 4.79 -15.68
C SER A 132 -23.42 6.32 -15.63
N PRO A 133 -22.41 7.02 -15.11
CA PRO A 133 -22.42 8.48 -15.14
C PRO A 133 -22.42 8.98 -16.59
N VAL A 134 -23.20 10.01 -16.86
CA VAL A 134 -23.27 10.74 -18.14
C VAL A 134 -23.14 12.23 -17.86
N MET A 135 -22.69 13.02 -18.83
CA MET A 135 -22.50 14.46 -18.62
C MET A 135 -22.87 15.29 -19.84
N PHE A 136 -23.29 16.52 -19.56
CA PHE A 136 -23.65 17.53 -20.53
C PHE A 136 -22.95 18.84 -20.17
N GLN A 137 -22.44 19.57 -21.15
CA GLN A 137 -21.93 20.91 -20.90
C GLN A 137 -23.06 21.93 -21.04
N MET A 138 -23.10 22.87 -20.11
CA MET A 138 -24.08 23.95 -20.04
C MET A 138 -23.55 25.22 -20.72
N ASP A 139 -24.46 26.13 -21.09
CA ASP A 139 -24.12 27.37 -21.79
C ASP A 139 -23.22 28.31 -20.97
N ASP A 140 -23.25 28.19 -19.64
CA ASP A 140 -22.38 28.93 -18.71
C ASP A 140 -21.01 28.29 -18.51
N GLY A 141 -20.71 27.21 -19.23
CA GLY A 141 -19.45 26.47 -19.15
C GLY A 141 -19.39 25.41 -18.06
N THR A 142 -20.37 25.35 -17.16
CA THR A 142 -20.48 24.28 -16.15
C THR A 142 -20.89 22.95 -16.80
N PHE A 143 -20.83 21.88 -16.01
CA PHE A 143 -21.22 20.55 -16.49
C PHE A 143 -22.28 19.93 -15.59
N ASP A 144 -23.35 19.46 -16.22
CA ASP A 144 -24.40 18.69 -15.59
C ASP A 144 -24.10 17.20 -15.71
N ILE A 145 -23.84 16.54 -14.58
CA ILE A 145 -23.53 15.11 -14.51
C ILE A 145 -24.72 14.37 -13.90
N TYR A 146 -25.16 13.31 -14.55
CA TYR A 146 -26.23 12.45 -14.04
C TYR A 146 -25.75 11.02 -13.90
N TYR A 147 -26.21 10.32 -12.87
CA TYR A 147 -25.89 8.91 -12.68
C TYR A 147 -27.08 8.13 -12.12
N LYS A 148 -27.01 6.80 -12.25
CA LYS A 148 -28.00 5.87 -11.70
C LYS A 148 -27.45 5.23 -10.43
N ALA A 149 -28.24 5.22 -9.37
CA ALA A 149 -27.95 4.42 -8.18
C ALA A 149 -28.40 2.98 -8.38
N LYS A 150 -27.98 2.09 -7.46
CA LYS A 150 -28.31 0.66 -7.51
C LYS A 150 -29.82 0.36 -7.41
N ASP A 151 -30.59 1.23 -6.78
CA ASP A 151 -32.05 1.13 -6.68
C ASP A 151 -32.80 1.69 -7.90
N GLY A 152 -32.07 2.19 -8.90
CA GLY A 152 -32.61 2.79 -10.12
C GLY A 152 -32.94 4.28 -10.00
N THR A 153 -32.76 4.90 -8.83
CA THR A 153 -32.91 6.35 -8.69
C THR A 153 -31.82 7.08 -9.48
N LYS A 154 -32.16 8.26 -10.01
CA LYS A 154 -31.25 9.11 -10.77
C LYS A 154 -30.82 10.26 -9.88
N HIS A 155 -29.57 10.66 -10.01
CA HIS A 155 -28.97 11.72 -9.19
C HIS A 155 -28.29 12.72 -10.09
N TYR A 156 -28.12 13.94 -9.60
CA TYR A 156 -27.57 15.06 -10.35
C TYR A 156 -26.41 15.70 -9.59
N VAL A 157 -25.30 15.90 -10.29
CA VAL A 157 -24.10 16.55 -9.79
C VAL A 157 -23.72 17.66 -10.76
N GLN A 158 -23.66 18.89 -10.27
CA GLN A 158 -23.08 19.99 -11.02
C GLN A 158 -21.56 19.98 -10.84
N ALA A 159 -20.82 20.19 -11.93
CA ALA A 159 -19.38 20.42 -11.90
C ALA A 159 -19.03 21.82 -12.41
N SER A 160 -18.03 22.45 -11.79
CA SER A 160 -17.50 23.75 -12.22
C SER A 160 -16.87 23.70 -13.62
N GLU A 161 -16.73 24.86 -14.26
CA GLU A 161 -16.12 25.02 -15.60
C GLU A 161 -14.70 24.39 -15.70
N ASP A 162 -13.89 24.53 -14.65
CA ASP A 162 -12.56 23.93 -14.55
C ASP A 162 -12.57 22.43 -14.22
N PHE A 163 -13.76 21.85 -14.03
CA PHE A 163 -14.02 20.45 -13.71
C PHE A 163 -13.35 19.97 -12.42
N ARG A 164 -13.26 20.84 -11.40
CA ARG A 164 -12.63 20.55 -10.09
C ARG A 164 -13.57 20.54 -8.90
N LYS A 165 -14.68 21.28 -8.95
CA LYS A 165 -15.67 21.33 -7.89
C LYS A 165 -16.91 20.60 -8.35
N PHE A 166 -17.42 19.75 -7.48
CA PHE A 166 -18.57 18.90 -7.76
C PHE A 166 -19.54 19.03 -6.58
N GLU A 167 -20.79 19.36 -6.89
CA GLU A 167 -21.85 19.55 -5.90
C GLU A 167 -23.06 18.72 -6.31
N GLU A 168 -23.46 17.79 -5.45
CA GLU A 168 -24.62 16.93 -5.69
C GLU A 168 -25.88 17.55 -5.09
N GLU A 169 -26.96 17.58 -5.87
CA GLU A 169 -28.26 17.96 -5.36
C GLU A 169 -28.84 16.86 -4.46
N PRO A 170 -29.41 17.20 -3.28
CA PRO A 170 -29.93 16.20 -2.35
C PRO A 170 -31.10 15.37 -2.87
N GLU A 171 -31.91 15.95 -3.75
CA GLU A 171 -33.13 15.33 -4.26
C GLU A 171 -32.84 14.54 -5.55
N PRO A 172 -33.47 13.36 -5.74
CA PRO A 172 -33.31 12.59 -6.97
C PRO A 172 -33.71 13.40 -8.22
N SER A 173 -32.93 13.23 -9.29
CA SER A 173 -33.21 13.83 -10.59
C SER A 173 -34.38 13.16 -11.30
N THR A 174 -35.18 13.96 -12.01
CA THR A 174 -36.26 13.49 -12.88
C THR A 174 -35.87 13.41 -14.36
N ILE A 175 -34.57 13.49 -14.68
CA ILE A 175 -34.09 13.45 -16.06
C ILE A 175 -34.55 12.18 -16.80
N ASP A 176 -34.88 12.31 -18.08
CA ASP A 176 -35.37 11.23 -18.92
C ASP A 176 -34.30 10.14 -19.15
N GLU A 177 -34.72 8.89 -19.41
CA GLU A 177 -33.82 7.78 -19.75
C GLU A 177 -33.00 8.04 -21.02
N ALA A 178 -33.48 8.90 -21.92
CA ALA A 178 -32.77 9.30 -23.13
C ALA A 178 -31.37 9.88 -22.87
N ALA A 179 -31.10 10.40 -21.67
CA ALA A 179 -29.77 10.90 -21.29
C ALA A 179 -28.68 9.81 -21.30
N TRP A 180 -29.05 8.52 -21.22
CA TRP A 180 -28.11 7.39 -21.22
C TRP A 180 -27.96 6.71 -22.58
N VAL A 181 -28.49 7.29 -23.66
CA VAL A 181 -28.23 6.77 -25.00
C VAL A 181 -26.75 6.92 -25.32
N ARG A 182 -26.13 5.83 -25.80
CA ARG A 182 -24.71 5.74 -26.16
C ARG A 182 -24.58 5.40 -27.63
N ASP A 183 -23.49 5.87 -28.24
CA ASP A 183 -23.10 5.40 -29.56
C ASP A 183 -22.62 3.95 -29.49
N THR A 184 -22.66 3.26 -30.63
CA THR A 184 -22.14 1.90 -30.73
C THR A 184 -21.24 1.75 -31.96
N ALA A 185 -20.20 0.94 -31.81
CA ALA A 185 -19.30 0.58 -32.89
C ALA A 185 -18.80 -0.86 -32.72
N THR A 186 -18.53 -1.54 -33.83
CA THR A 186 -17.92 -2.88 -33.81
C THR A 186 -16.41 -2.75 -33.97
N VAL A 187 -15.67 -2.79 -32.86
CA VAL A 187 -14.20 -2.69 -32.85
C VAL A 187 -13.61 -4.10 -32.70
N ASP A 188 -12.71 -4.49 -33.61
CA ASP A 188 -12.08 -5.82 -33.64
C ASP A 188 -13.09 -6.98 -33.43
N GLY A 189 -14.27 -6.86 -34.05
CA GLY A 189 -15.33 -7.89 -34.03
C GLY A 189 -16.25 -7.88 -32.81
N LYS A 190 -16.12 -6.93 -31.88
CA LYS A 190 -16.99 -6.78 -30.70
C LYS A 190 -17.84 -5.51 -30.81
N LEU A 191 -19.16 -5.65 -30.68
CA LEU A 191 -20.06 -4.50 -30.55
C LEU A 191 -19.89 -3.87 -29.17
N LEU A 192 -19.53 -2.61 -29.13
CA LEU A 192 -19.17 -1.86 -27.93
C LEU A 192 -19.99 -0.57 -27.84
N GLN A 193 -20.24 -0.11 -26.61
CA GLN A 193 -20.87 1.18 -26.33
C GLN A 193 -19.81 2.23 -25.99
N GLY A 194 -20.03 3.47 -26.42
CA GLY A 194 -19.07 4.55 -26.24
C GLY A 194 -19.60 5.92 -26.67
N ASN A 195 -18.69 6.81 -27.03
CA ASN A 195 -18.97 8.13 -27.58
C ASN A 195 -18.32 8.26 -28.96
N LEU A 196 -19.09 8.71 -29.96
CA LEU A 196 -18.60 9.04 -31.30
C LEU A 196 -18.25 10.52 -31.38
N PHE A 197 -17.12 10.84 -32.03
CA PHE A 197 -16.70 12.22 -32.29
C PHE A 197 -16.13 12.37 -33.70
N ASP A 198 -16.31 13.55 -34.29
CA ASP A 198 -15.53 14.02 -35.42
C ASP A 198 -14.35 14.85 -34.91
N VAL A 199 -13.13 14.46 -35.26
CA VAL A 199 -11.91 15.18 -34.87
C VAL A 199 -11.11 15.63 -36.09
N PRO A 200 -10.38 16.74 -36.03
CA PRO A 200 -9.44 17.11 -37.09
C PRO A 200 -8.44 15.98 -37.34
N LYS A 201 -8.16 15.67 -38.62
CA LYS A 201 -7.19 14.63 -38.99
C LYS A 201 -5.82 14.84 -38.33
N VAL A 202 -5.40 16.10 -38.19
CA VAL A 202 -4.15 16.46 -37.50
C VAL A 202 -4.13 16.03 -36.04
N HIS A 203 -5.27 16.02 -35.34
CA HIS A 203 -5.37 15.50 -33.98
C HIS A 203 -5.23 13.98 -33.96
N LEU A 204 -5.86 13.27 -34.89
CA LEU A 204 -5.71 11.81 -34.99
C LEU A 204 -4.25 11.42 -35.32
N ASP A 205 -3.60 12.16 -36.23
CA ASP A 205 -2.19 11.94 -36.55
C ASP A 205 -1.28 12.18 -35.33
N TYR A 206 -1.58 13.19 -34.51
CA TYR A 206 -0.88 13.42 -33.23
C TYR A 206 -1.06 12.23 -32.26
N ILE A 207 -2.29 11.71 -32.13
CA ILE A 207 -2.56 10.54 -31.27
C ILE A 207 -1.76 9.32 -31.75
N PHE A 208 -1.67 9.07 -33.06
CA PHE A 208 -0.83 7.99 -33.60
C PHE A 208 0.64 8.17 -33.27
N GLN A 209 1.17 9.39 -33.39
CA GLN A 209 2.56 9.70 -33.04
C GLN A 209 2.83 9.52 -31.55
N TYR A 210 1.91 9.96 -30.68
CA TYR A 210 1.99 9.74 -29.24
C TYR A 210 2.11 8.25 -28.91
N PHE A 211 1.21 7.41 -29.43
CA PHE A 211 1.27 5.97 -29.17
C PHE A 211 2.50 5.30 -29.79
N ALA A 212 3.03 5.81 -30.90
CA ALA A 212 4.29 5.34 -31.45
C ALA A 212 5.46 5.67 -30.52
N ALA A 213 5.50 6.87 -29.94
CA ALA A 213 6.50 7.28 -28.97
C ALA A 213 6.42 6.45 -27.68
N VAL A 214 5.22 6.27 -27.11
CA VAL A 214 5.01 5.43 -25.91
C VAL A 214 5.45 3.98 -26.15
N ARG A 215 5.13 3.40 -27.32
CA ARG A 215 5.61 2.05 -27.66
C ARG A 215 7.12 1.99 -27.80
N HIS A 216 7.75 3.01 -28.36
CA HIS A 216 9.21 3.08 -28.48
C HIS A 216 9.88 3.16 -27.10
N ASP A 217 9.38 4.04 -26.22
CA ASP A 217 9.89 4.18 -24.84
C ASP A 217 9.70 2.88 -24.05
N ALA A 218 8.55 2.21 -24.22
CA ALA A 218 8.30 0.92 -23.61
C ALA A 218 9.28 -0.15 -24.12
N GLN A 219 9.58 -0.18 -25.43
CA GLN A 219 10.58 -1.10 -25.99
C GLN A 219 11.96 -0.87 -25.37
N VAL A 220 12.42 0.38 -25.31
CA VAL A 220 13.71 0.76 -24.70
C VAL A 220 13.73 0.41 -23.21
N SER A 221 12.64 0.70 -22.49
CA SER A 221 12.55 0.44 -21.05
C SER A 221 12.38 -1.05 -20.71
N SER A 222 11.91 -1.86 -21.66
CA SER A 222 11.78 -3.31 -21.54
C SER A 222 13.06 -4.07 -21.92
N GLU A 223 14.14 -3.36 -22.19
CA GLU A 223 15.43 -3.95 -22.52
C GLU A 223 15.92 -4.87 -21.39
N THR A 224 16.26 -6.10 -21.75
CA THR A 224 16.86 -7.07 -20.84
C THR A 224 18.08 -7.71 -21.49
N MET A 225 18.96 -8.29 -20.70
CA MET A 225 20.14 -9.01 -21.21
C MET A 225 19.80 -10.32 -21.96
N ARG A 226 18.51 -10.65 -22.11
CA ARG A 226 18.07 -11.90 -22.73
C ARG A 226 18.38 -11.99 -24.22
N ASP A 227 18.35 -10.87 -24.93
CA ASP A 227 18.59 -10.79 -26.37
C ASP A 227 19.97 -10.17 -26.70
N ASP A 228 20.87 -10.09 -25.72
CA ASP A 228 22.21 -9.51 -25.88
C ASP A 228 23.04 -10.25 -26.93
N ASP A 229 22.88 -11.56 -27.05
CA ASP A 229 23.51 -12.40 -28.07
C ASP A 229 23.18 -11.93 -29.50
N LYS A 230 21.94 -11.50 -29.73
CA LYS A 230 21.50 -10.93 -31.02
C LYS A 230 21.88 -9.47 -31.14
N ARG A 231 21.61 -8.67 -30.12
CA ARG A 231 21.81 -7.20 -30.13
C ARG A 231 23.28 -6.83 -30.26
N PHE A 232 24.14 -7.65 -29.71
CA PHE A 232 25.58 -7.47 -29.69
C PHE A 232 26.32 -8.56 -30.45
N ALA A 233 25.67 -9.25 -31.39
CA ALA A 233 26.29 -10.29 -32.23
C ALA A 233 27.57 -9.81 -32.92
N ALA A 234 27.65 -8.51 -33.25
CA ALA A 234 28.81 -7.88 -33.88
C ALA A 234 30.00 -7.64 -32.93
N ILE A 235 29.78 -7.65 -31.61
CA ILE A 235 30.85 -7.57 -30.60
C ILE A 235 31.66 -8.87 -30.58
N GLY A 236 31.05 -9.99 -30.96
CA GLY A 236 31.67 -11.31 -30.96
C GLY A 236 31.93 -11.83 -29.55
N ASN A 237 32.77 -12.87 -29.46
CA ASN A 237 33.02 -13.58 -28.20
C ASN A 237 34.24 -13.03 -27.44
N HIS A 238 34.82 -11.95 -27.94
CA HIS A 238 36.07 -11.39 -27.46
C HIS A 238 36.00 -9.87 -27.48
N VAL A 239 36.15 -9.26 -26.31
CA VAL A 239 36.15 -7.82 -26.14
C VAL A 239 37.41 -7.43 -25.41
N ASP A 240 38.28 -6.66 -26.07
CA ASP A 240 39.42 -6.03 -25.44
C ASP A 240 38.95 -4.76 -24.72
N VAL A 241 38.80 -4.84 -23.39
CA VAL A 241 38.43 -3.68 -22.56
C VAL A 241 39.66 -3.16 -21.84
N THR A 242 39.95 -1.88 -22.03
CA THR A 242 40.96 -1.16 -21.24
C THR A 242 40.25 -0.20 -20.27
N LEU A 243 40.33 -0.47 -18.97
CA LEU A 243 39.87 0.48 -17.95
C LEU A 243 40.98 1.48 -17.65
N GLN A 244 40.87 2.70 -18.18
CA GLN A 244 41.74 3.81 -17.80
C GLN A 244 41.11 4.58 -16.63
N VAL A 245 41.65 4.40 -15.43
CA VAL A 245 41.24 5.19 -14.26
C VAL A 245 42.07 6.48 -14.24
N ASN A 246 41.41 7.63 -14.32
CA ASN A 246 42.07 8.93 -14.23
C ASN A 246 41.98 9.48 -12.79
N PRO A 247 43.02 9.33 -11.94
CA PRO A 247 42.98 9.79 -10.56
C PRO A 247 42.98 11.32 -10.43
N GLY A 248 43.26 12.06 -11.50
CA GLY A 248 43.20 13.53 -11.53
C GLY A 248 41.80 14.11 -11.72
N GLN A 249 40.82 13.29 -12.12
CA GLN A 249 39.42 13.70 -12.30
C GLN A 249 38.55 13.11 -11.20
N THR A 250 38.45 13.82 -10.08
CA THR A 250 37.67 13.37 -8.91
C THR A 250 36.45 14.26 -8.68
N LYS A 251 35.41 13.67 -8.09
CA LYS A 251 34.27 14.39 -7.51
C LYS A 251 34.15 13.95 -6.05
N ALA A 252 33.81 14.88 -5.16
CA ALA A 252 33.52 14.54 -3.79
C ALA A 252 32.30 13.62 -3.74
N ILE A 253 32.43 12.47 -3.07
CA ILE A 253 31.30 11.60 -2.76
C ILE A 253 30.65 12.15 -1.49
N SER A 254 29.33 12.37 -1.54
CA SER A 254 28.58 12.81 -0.36
C SER A 254 28.79 11.84 0.80
N ASP A 255 29.09 12.38 1.97
CA ASP A 255 29.16 11.62 3.21
C ASP A 255 27.79 11.15 3.69
N LYS A 256 26.70 11.48 2.97
CA LYS A 256 25.33 11.00 3.19
C LYS A 256 24.87 10.03 2.10
N LEU A 257 25.79 9.46 1.30
CA LEU A 257 25.40 8.54 0.24
C LEU A 257 24.83 7.22 0.77
N ILE A 258 25.40 6.70 1.87
CA ILE A 258 25.05 5.38 2.42
C ILE A 258 24.37 5.55 3.77
N GLY A 259 23.13 5.09 3.87
CA GLY A 259 22.36 5.04 5.11
C GLY A 259 21.45 3.82 5.14
N VAL A 260 20.63 3.75 6.18
CA VAL A 260 19.63 2.69 6.34
C VAL A 260 18.21 3.26 6.33
N PHE A 261 17.27 2.44 5.91
CA PHE A 261 15.85 2.70 5.92
C PHE A 261 15.19 1.74 6.92
N PHE A 262 14.35 2.27 7.80
CA PHE A 262 13.67 1.49 8.83
C PHE A 262 12.19 1.85 8.89
N GLU A 263 11.38 0.81 8.73
CA GLU A 263 9.95 0.79 8.94
C GLU A 263 9.65 -0.47 9.76
N ASP A 264 8.60 -0.47 10.58
CA ASP A 264 8.18 -1.73 11.17
C ASP A 264 7.45 -2.54 10.09
N ILE A 265 8.17 -3.47 9.47
CA ILE A 265 7.62 -4.41 8.49
C ILE A 265 8.22 -5.78 8.80
N SER A 266 7.39 -6.82 8.74
CA SER A 266 7.83 -8.18 9.11
C SER A 266 8.43 -8.27 10.52
N ARG A 267 7.88 -7.54 11.51
CA ARG A 267 8.37 -7.50 12.90
C ARG A 267 9.78 -6.92 13.02
N ALA A 268 10.09 -5.88 12.24
CA ALA A 268 11.41 -5.24 12.26
C ALA A 268 11.61 -4.38 13.52
N ALA A 269 10.54 -3.81 14.09
CA ALA A 269 10.58 -3.15 15.39
C ALA A 269 10.13 -4.09 16.50
N ASP A 270 8.82 -4.29 16.67
CA ASP A 270 8.27 -5.19 17.69
C ASP A 270 8.53 -6.65 17.33
N GLY A 271 9.27 -7.35 18.20
CA GLY A 271 9.80 -8.69 17.93
C GLY A 271 11.14 -8.70 17.18
N GLY A 272 11.65 -7.52 16.81
CA GLY A 272 12.91 -7.34 16.08
C GLY A 272 13.88 -6.43 16.84
N LEU A 273 14.07 -5.21 16.33
CA LEU A 273 15.05 -4.24 16.84
C LEU A 273 14.68 -3.73 18.25
N TYR A 274 13.40 -3.66 18.62
CA TYR A 274 12.98 -3.35 19.99
C TYR A 274 13.12 -4.61 20.86
N ALA A 275 13.81 -4.50 22.00
CA ALA A 275 14.25 -5.68 22.76
C ALA A 275 13.17 -6.32 23.66
N GLU A 276 11.92 -5.86 23.62
CA GLU A 276 10.82 -6.45 24.39
C GLU A 276 10.56 -7.89 23.94
N LEU A 277 10.62 -8.83 24.88
CA LEU A 277 10.45 -10.26 24.60
C LEU A 277 9.00 -10.72 24.76
N ILE A 278 8.15 -9.93 25.41
CA ILE A 278 6.73 -10.25 25.61
C ILE A 278 5.91 -9.71 24.46
N GLN A 279 5.34 -10.62 23.68
CA GLN A 279 4.38 -10.26 22.62
C GLN A 279 3.02 -9.96 23.26
N ASN A 280 2.32 -8.94 22.75
CA ASN A 280 0.99 -8.54 23.21
C ASN A 280 0.96 -8.25 24.73
N ARG A 281 1.95 -7.50 25.21
CA ARG A 281 2.23 -7.29 26.64
C ARG A 281 1.14 -6.60 27.45
N ASP A 282 0.23 -5.93 26.77
CA ASP A 282 -0.86 -5.09 27.30
C ASP A 282 -2.24 -5.61 26.89
N PHE A 283 -2.33 -6.77 26.22
CA PHE A 283 -3.58 -7.40 25.81
C PHE A 283 -4.43 -6.58 24.82
N GLU A 284 -3.84 -5.60 24.12
CA GLU A 284 -4.56 -4.70 23.22
C GLU A 284 -4.64 -5.19 21.76
N TYR A 285 -4.05 -6.34 21.42
CA TYR A 285 -4.17 -6.87 20.06
C TYR A 285 -5.62 -7.17 19.65
N THR A 286 -5.93 -6.80 18.41
CA THR A 286 -7.26 -6.97 17.81
C THR A 286 -7.17 -7.63 16.43
N PRO A 287 -8.32 -8.05 15.85
CA PRO A 287 -8.37 -8.48 14.46
C PRO A 287 -7.97 -7.41 13.43
N ALA A 288 -7.87 -6.13 13.81
CA ALA A 288 -7.38 -5.07 12.94
C ALA A 288 -5.86 -5.18 12.72
N ASP A 289 -5.10 -5.61 13.74
CA ASP A 289 -3.67 -5.90 13.64
C ASP A 289 -3.39 -7.09 12.72
N ARG A 290 -4.15 -8.16 12.92
CA ARG A 290 -4.11 -9.37 12.11
C ARG A 290 -5.37 -10.17 12.37
N ARG A 291 -6.02 -10.73 11.33
CA ARG A 291 -7.37 -11.31 11.44
C ARG A 291 -7.53 -12.33 12.57
N GLU A 292 -6.51 -13.13 12.85
CA GLU A 292 -6.50 -14.15 13.90
C GLU A 292 -6.04 -13.65 15.28
N TRP A 293 -5.64 -12.39 15.40
CA TRP A 293 -5.17 -11.83 16.66
C TRP A 293 -6.30 -11.37 17.57
N THR A 294 -6.05 -11.52 18.86
CA THR A 294 -6.96 -11.18 19.95
C THR A 294 -6.15 -10.72 21.15
N ALA A 295 -6.81 -10.22 22.19
CA ALA A 295 -6.21 -9.92 23.48
C ALA A 295 -5.42 -11.10 24.09
N LEU A 296 -5.68 -12.34 23.66
CA LEU A 296 -4.99 -13.55 24.13
C LEU A 296 -3.87 -14.04 23.21
N THR A 297 -3.57 -13.33 22.11
CA THR A 297 -2.44 -13.69 21.24
C THR A 297 -1.15 -13.74 22.05
N ALA A 298 -0.38 -14.82 21.87
CA ALA A 298 0.84 -15.17 22.63
C ALA A 298 0.65 -15.51 24.12
N TRP A 299 -0.58 -15.49 24.64
CA TRP A 299 -0.90 -15.82 26.03
C TRP A 299 -1.54 -17.20 26.16
N GLN A 300 -1.16 -17.94 27.20
CA GLN A 300 -1.73 -19.24 27.57
C GLN A 300 -1.94 -19.29 29.08
N SER A 301 -2.87 -20.11 29.56
CA SER A 301 -3.00 -20.37 31.00
C SER A 301 -3.37 -21.84 31.27
N ASN A 302 -3.11 -22.31 32.49
CA ASN A 302 -3.62 -23.59 33.00
C ASN A 302 -5.11 -23.53 33.39
N LYS A 303 -5.75 -22.35 33.32
CA LYS A 303 -7.18 -22.11 33.52
C LYS A 303 -7.71 -21.21 32.39
N PRO A 304 -9.04 -21.10 32.20
CA PRO A 304 -9.60 -20.14 31.26
C PRO A 304 -9.18 -18.70 31.60
N ILE A 305 -8.63 -17.98 30.62
CA ILE A 305 -8.18 -16.59 30.80
C ILE A 305 -9.39 -15.67 30.88
N VAL A 306 -9.44 -14.81 31.89
CA VAL A 306 -10.47 -13.78 32.08
C VAL A 306 -9.88 -12.42 31.76
N VAL A 307 -10.38 -11.77 30.70
CA VAL A 307 -10.02 -10.39 30.32
C VAL A 307 -11.12 -9.44 30.78
N LYS A 308 -10.74 -8.30 31.35
CA LYS A 308 -11.66 -7.24 31.82
C LYS A 308 -11.19 -5.85 31.38
N THR A 309 -12.10 -4.87 31.48
CA THR A 309 -11.87 -3.47 31.08
C THR A 309 -12.50 -2.44 32.03
N ASP A 310 -13.10 -2.88 33.14
CA ASP A 310 -13.86 -2.05 34.08
C ASP A 310 -12.99 -1.14 34.96
N VAL A 311 -11.73 -1.52 35.21
CA VAL A 311 -10.76 -0.70 35.94
C VAL A 311 -9.41 -0.73 35.22
N PRO A 312 -9.31 -0.03 34.08
CA PRO A 312 -8.16 -0.12 33.19
C PRO A 312 -6.91 0.50 33.83
N LEU A 313 -5.73 0.13 33.33
CA LEU A 313 -4.46 0.71 33.80
C LEU A 313 -4.32 2.17 33.37
N SER A 314 -4.81 2.51 32.17
CA SER A 314 -4.85 3.88 31.66
C SER A 314 -6.04 4.08 30.73
N LYS A 315 -6.17 5.28 30.16
CA LYS A 315 -7.17 5.53 29.10
C LYS A 315 -6.86 4.80 27.79
N ASN A 316 -5.58 4.55 27.50
CA ASN A 316 -5.09 3.97 26.24
C ASN A 316 -4.73 2.48 26.36
N ASN A 317 -4.80 1.92 27.58
CA ASN A 317 -4.60 0.52 27.88
C ASN A 317 -5.80 0.04 28.72
N ALA A 318 -6.80 -0.51 28.04
CA ALA A 318 -8.10 -0.84 28.58
C ALA A 318 -8.17 -2.27 29.12
N HIS A 319 -7.50 -3.21 28.46
CA HIS A 319 -7.59 -4.63 28.73
C HIS A 319 -6.60 -5.09 29.79
N TYR A 320 -7.06 -5.94 30.69
CA TYR A 320 -6.19 -6.61 31.66
C TYR A 320 -6.68 -8.01 31.95
N VAL A 321 -5.76 -8.88 32.40
CA VAL A 321 -6.08 -10.27 32.74
C VAL A 321 -6.29 -10.42 34.25
N VAL A 322 -7.28 -11.21 34.66
CA VAL A 322 -7.52 -11.57 36.07
C VAL A 322 -7.08 -13.00 36.33
N LEU A 323 -6.18 -13.17 37.28
CA LEU A 323 -5.67 -14.47 37.72
C LEU A 323 -6.21 -14.83 39.10
N ALA A 324 -6.82 -16.01 39.19
CA ALA A 324 -7.21 -16.60 40.48
C ALA A 324 -5.99 -17.17 41.22
N PRO A 325 -6.09 -17.51 42.52
CA PRO A 325 -5.01 -18.19 43.23
C PRO A 325 -4.56 -19.48 42.50
N ASN A 326 -3.24 -19.63 42.34
CA ASN A 326 -2.56 -20.72 41.63
C ASN A 326 -2.92 -20.86 40.13
N ASP A 327 -3.57 -19.84 39.55
CA ASP A 327 -3.67 -19.67 38.11
C ASP A 327 -2.31 -19.18 37.57
N THR A 328 -1.82 -19.80 36.50
CA THR A 328 -0.54 -19.42 35.89
C THR A 328 -0.77 -18.93 34.48
N LEU A 329 -0.42 -17.67 34.26
CA LEU A 329 -0.40 -17.04 32.96
C LEU A 329 0.99 -17.21 32.31
N TYR A 330 1.03 -17.64 31.07
CA TYR A 330 2.24 -17.84 30.30
C TYR A 330 2.26 -16.94 29.07
N ASN A 331 3.42 -16.37 28.75
CA ASN A 331 3.68 -15.71 27.47
C ASN A 331 4.77 -16.45 26.69
N ILE A 332 4.50 -16.76 25.42
CA ILE A 332 5.44 -17.51 24.55
C ILE A 332 6.45 -16.61 23.82
N GLY A 333 6.32 -15.29 23.95
CA GLY A 333 7.13 -14.30 23.25
C GLY A 333 6.95 -14.29 21.74
N TRP A 334 7.93 -13.75 21.04
CA TRP A 334 7.95 -13.63 19.58
C TRP A 334 8.49 -14.90 18.92
N ASP A 335 7.64 -15.92 18.77
CA ASP A 335 8.00 -17.27 18.30
C ASP A 335 9.04 -17.98 19.20
N GLY A 336 9.10 -17.58 20.47
CA GLY A 336 9.97 -18.15 21.50
C GLY A 336 10.92 -17.12 22.12
N ILE A 337 11.33 -17.39 23.35
CA ILE A 337 12.36 -16.62 24.06
C ILE A 337 13.53 -17.55 24.30
N THR A 338 14.77 -17.10 24.07
CA THR A 338 15.97 -17.90 24.39
C THR A 338 16.62 -17.35 25.64
N ALA A 339 17.03 -18.23 26.55
CA ALA A 339 17.75 -17.88 27.76
C ALA A 339 18.95 -18.81 27.96
N GLY A 340 20.10 -18.24 28.32
CA GLY A 340 21.36 -18.94 28.60
C GLY A 340 21.83 -18.77 30.05
N PRO A 341 22.72 -19.64 30.54
CA PRO A 341 23.20 -19.59 31.92
C PRO A 341 23.85 -18.23 32.27
N ASN A 342 23.49 -17.68 33.43
CA ASN A 342 23.88 -16.34 33.93
C ASN A 342 23.36 -15.15 33.11
N GLU A 343 22.54 -15.35 32.07
CA GLU A 343 21.86 -14.23 31.43
C GLU A 343 20.88 -13.58 32.43
N GLN A 344 20.76 -12.26 32.36
CA GLN A 344 19.85 -11.48 33.20
C GLN A 344 18.78 -10.84 32.33
N PHE A 345 17.54 -10.88 32.82
CA PHE A 345 16.40 -10.20 32.24
C PHE A 345 15.79 -9.24 33.25
N ASP A 346 15.37 -8.07 32.78
CA ASP A 346 14.65 -7.08 33.57
C ASP A 346 13.14 -7.32 33.38
N PHE A 347 12.51 -7.92 34.38
CA PHE A 347 11.07 -8.15 34.39
C PHE A 347 10.35 -6.99 35.07
N SER A 348 9.25 -6.51 34.47
CA SER A 348 8.32 -5.61 35.14
C SER A 348 6.87 -5.87 34.76
N VAL A 349 5.94 -5.48 35.64
CA VAL A 349 4.50 -5.75 35.48
C VAL A 349 3.70 -4.77 36.32
N TYR A 350 2.48 -4.45 35.88
CA TYR A 350 1.49 -3.79 36.72
C TYR A 350 0.55 -4.84 37.32
N LEU A 351 0.37 -4.79 38.65
CA LEU A 351 -0.48 -5.70 39.39
C LEU A 351 -1.45 -4.93 40.28
N ARG A 352 -2.67 -5.45 40.39
CA ARG A 352 -3.70 -4.97 41.32
C ARG A 352 -4.36 -6.16 42.01
N ASN A 353 -4.33 -6.17 43.34
CA ASN A 353 -5.04 -7.19 44.11
C ASN A 353 -6.53 -6.78 44.21
N GLU A 354 -7.47 -7.56 43.65
CA GLU A 354 -8.89 -7.16 43.56
C GLU A 354 -9.56 -7.02 44.94
N ASN A 355 -9.09 -7.75 45.94
CA ASN A 355 -9.56 -7.65 47.33
C ASN A 355 -8.83 -6.56 48.14
N GLY A 356 -7.86 -5.85 47.54
CA GLY A 356 -7.03 -4.85 48.22
C GLY A 356 -6.12 -5.40 49.32
N GLY A 357 -6.05 -6.73 49.48
CA GLY A 357 -5.20 -7.42 50.44
C GLY A 357 -3.76 -7.55 49.94
N LYS A 358 -2.90 -8.19 50.75
CA LYS A 358 -1.53 -8.53 50.33
C LYS A 358 -1.53 -9.86 49.58
N ASN A 359 -0.90 -9.91 48.40
CA ASN A 359 -0.67 -11.15 47.67
C ASN A 359 0.84 -11.42 47.52
N GLN A 360 1.19 -12.54 46.92
CA GLN A 360 2.53 -12.84 46.44
C GLN A 360 2.40 -13.44 45.05
N VAL A 361 3.12 -12.89 44.08
CA VAL A 361 3.17 -13.37 42.70
C VAL A 361 4.54 -13.97 42.43
N VAL A 362 4.56 -15.21 41.96
CA VAL A 362 5.77 -15.90 41.52
C VAL A 362 5.94 -15.66 40.03
N VAL A 363 7.14 -15.26 39.62
CA VAL A 363 7.50 -15.03 38.22
C VAL A 363 8.63 -15.97 37.86
N GLN A 364 8.52 -16.66 36.72
CA GLN A 364 9.50 -17.66 36.29
C GLN A 364 9.78 -17.59 34.79
N LEU A 365 11.01 -17.95 34.42
CA LEU A 365 11.32 -18.41 33.07
C LEU A 365 11.33 -19.94 33.09
N LEU A 366 10.46 -20.55 32.28
CA LEU A 366 10.30 -22.00 32.22
C LEU A 366 10.76 -22.53 30.87
N GLY A 367 11.64 -23.53 30.88
CA GLY A 367 11.99 -24.30 29.69
C GLY A 367 10.83 -25.17 29.20
N GLN A 368 11.01 -25.76 28.01
CA GLN A 368 9.97 -26.58 27.35
C GLN A 368 9.46 -27.75 28.21
N ASN A 369 10.31 -28.32 29.06
CA ASN A 369 9.97 -29.46 29.93
C ASN A 369 9.56 -29.03 31.36
N GLY A 370 9.29 -27.74 31.59
CA GLY A 370 8.94 -27.20 32.92
C GLY A 370 10.15 -26.92 33.82
N GLU A 371 11.37 -27.04 33.28
CA GLU A 371 12.63 -26.67 33.94
C GLU A 371 12.61 -25.19 34.29
N VAL A 372 13.00 -24.83 35.51
CA VAL A 372 13.01 -23.43 35.95
C VAL A 372 14.37 -22.82 35.64
N PHE A 373 14.42 -21.91 34.69
CA PHE A 373 15.63 -21.19 34.30
C PHE A 373 15.90 -20.03 35.25
N ALA A 374 14.87 -19.27 35.59
CA ALA A 374 14.95 -18.16 36.54
C ALA A 374 13.64 -18.10 37.34
N LYS A 375 13.68 -17.58 38.57
CA LYS A 375 12.51 -17.45 39.44
C LYS A 375 12.67 -16.33 40.44
N GLU A 376 11.63 -15.52 40.58
CA GLU A 376 11.53 -14.50 41.62
C GLU A 376 10.14 -14.46 42.27
N LYS A 377 10.06 -13.76 43.41
CA LYS A 377 8.81 -13.55 44.16
C LYS A 377 8.56 -12.07 44.36
N ILE A 378 7.42 -11.60 43.88
CA ILE A 378 6.92 -10.24 44.09
C ILE A 378 5.91 -10.25 45.21
N LYS A 379 6.15 -9.47 46.27
CA LYS A 379 5.14 -9.21 47.31
C LYS A 379 4.30 -8.02 46.86
N THR A 380 2.99 -8.23 46.72
CA THR A 380 2.08 -7.17 46.28
C THR A 380 1.28 -6.61 47.45
N GLU A 381 1.05 -5.31 47.43
CA GLU A 381 0.25 -4.60 48.42
C GLU A 381 -0.46 -3.39 47.80
N GLY A 382 -1.33 -2.75 48.59
CA GLY A 382 -2.03 -1.53 48.20
C GLY A 382 -3.40 -1.75 47.56
N GLN A 383 -4.11 -0.63 47.40
CA GLN A 383 -5.36 -0.54 46.65
C GLN A 383 -5.03 0.03 45.27
N GLY A 384 -5.45 -0.65 44.19
CA GLY A 384 -5.23 -0.19 42.81
C GLY A 384 -3.96 -0.75 42.13
N TRP A 385 -3.70 -0.23 40.93
CA TRP A 385 -2.58 -0.63 40.08
C TRP A 385 -1.25 -0.15 40.63
N ASN A 386 -0.29 -1.08 40.76
CA ASN A 386 1.08 -0.78 41.18
C ASN A 386 2.07 -1.46 40.25
N ARG A 387 3.14 -0.76 39.91
CA ARG A 387 4.23 -1.33 39.09
C ARG A 387 5.22 -2.06 39.98
N TYR A 388 5.57 -3.28 39.59
CA TYR A 388 6.59 -4.10 40.22
C TYR A 388 7.68 -4.43 39.20
N ALA A 389 8.94 -4.51 39.66
CA ALA A 389 10.07 -4.89 38.83
C ALA A 389 11.04 -5.74 39.64
N VAL A 390 11.54 -6.82 39.03
CA VAL A 390 12.54 -7.72 39.61
C VAL A 390 13.49 -8.23 38.51
N PRO A 391 14.79 -8.37 38.77
CA PRO A 391 15.69 -9.02 37.84
C PRO A 391 15.47 -10.54 37.87
N LEU A 392 15.42 -11.17 36.70
CA LEU A 392 15.43 -12.63 36.55
C LEU A 392 16.81 -13.06 36.07
N VAL A 393 17.58 -13.69 36.95
CA VAL A 393 18.91 -14.24 36.61
C VAL A 393 18.78 -15.72 36.32
N VAL A 394 19.21 -16.14 35.14
CA VAL A 394 19.18 -17.54 34.73
C VAL A 394 20.21 -18.34 35.53
N ASP A 395 19.79 -19.46 36.11
CA ASP A 395 20.65 -20.36 36.87
C ASP A 395 21.89 -20.74 36.02
N LYS A 396 23.07 -20.61 36.61
CA LYS A 396 24.35 -21.00 35.99
C LYS A 396 24.40 -22.46 35.53
N LYS A 397 23.53 -23.32 36.05
CA LYS A 397 23.39 -24.74 35.68
C LYS A 397 22.39 -24.97 34.54
N ALA A 398 21.58 -23.99 34.17
CA ALA A 398 20.66 -24.11 33.06
C ALA A 398 21.44 -24.27 31.75
N THR A 399 20.93 -25.09 30.84
CA THR A 399 21.46 -25.17 29.48
C THR A 399 20.74 -24.17 28.61
N LYS A 400 21.46 -23.44 27.74
CA LYS A 400 20.83 -22.47 26.84
C LYS A 400 19.70 -23.13 26.05
N GLY A 401 18.51 -22.55 26.09
CA GLY A 401 17.31 -23.16 25.53
C GLY A 401 16.15 -22.19 25.39
N GLN A 402 15.08 -22.68 24.78
CA GLN A 402 13.83 -21.93 24.69
C GLN A 402 13.11 -21.90 26.03
N VAL A 403 12.63 -20.73 26.42
CA VAL A 403 11.85 -20.49 27.62
C VAL A 403 10.56 -19.75 27.28
N ARG A 404 9.62 -19.80 28.22
CA ARG A 404 8.42 -18.96 28.29
C ARG A 404 8.34 -18.27 29.65
N LEU A 405 7.74 -17.09 29.68
CA LEU A 405 7.44 -16.40 30.94
C LEU A 405 6.25 -17.07 31.62
N ALA A 406 6.27 -17.18 32.95
CA ALA A 406 5.15 -17.64 33.76
C ALA A 406 4.91 -16.70 34.95
N ILE A 407 3.65 -16.36 35.22
CA ILE A 407 3.20 -15.48 36.31
C ILE A 407 2.11 -16.19 37.11
N THR A 408 2.32 -16.40 38.41
CA THR A 408 1.41 -17.17 39.28
C THR A 408 1.14 -16.44 40.61
N PRO A 409 -0.08 -15.96 40.89
CA PRO A 409 -0.47 -15.54 42.23
C PRO A 409 -0.59 -16.75 43.16
N VAL A 410 -0.05 -16.66 44.38
CA VAL A 410 -0.01 -17.81 45.32
C VAL A 410 -0.78 -17.61 46.63
N LYS A 411 -1.39 -16.44 46.85
CA LYS A 411 -2.29 -16.20 47.99
C LYS A 411 -3.74 -16.02 47.52
N ASP A 412 -4.66 -16.11 48.48
CA ASP A 412 -6.09 -15.92 48.25
C ASP A 412 -6.42 -14.54 47.66
N GLY A 413 -7.49 -14.51 46.86
CA GLY A 413 -7.93 -13.33 46.12
C GLY A 413 -7.34 -13.25 44.72
N ASN A 414 -8.11 -12.65 43.81
CA ASN A 414 -7.71 -12.46 42.43
C ASN A 414 -6.67 -11.34 42.30
N VAL A 415 -5.79 -11.47 41.30
CA VAL A 415 -4.81 -10.46 40.92
C VAL A 415 -5.03 -10.08 39.46
N SER A 416 -5.29 -8.79 39.22
CA SER A 416 -5.27 -8.21 37.87
C SER A 416 -3.82 -7.99 37.43
N VAL A 417 -3.52 -8.31 36.17
CA VAL A 417 -2.19 -8.26 35.55
C VAL A 417 -2.27 -7.47 34.24
N ASP A 418 -1.34 -6.53 34.04
CA ASP A 418 -1.26 -5.68 32.86
C ASP A 418 0.18 -5.21 32.60
N MET A 419 0.48 -4.81 31.36
CA MET A 419 1.73 -4.21 30.89
C MET A 419 2.95 -5.03 31.35
N VAL A 420 2.96 -6.30 30.96
CA VAL A 420 3.97 -7.29 31.32
C VAL A 420 5.20 -7.14 30.42
N SER A 421 6.36 -6.86 30.98
CA SER A 421 7.57 -6.62 30.20
C SER A 421 8.71 -7.53 30.64
N LEU A 422 9.46 -8.05 29.68
CA LEU A 422 10.68 -8.82 29.90
C LEU A 422 11.73 -8.35 28.89
N PHE A 423 12.71 -7.59 29.37
CA PHE A 423 13.83 -7.12 28.56
C PHE A 423 15.10 -7.92 28.86
N PRO A 424 15.95 -8.23 27.88
CA PRO A 424 17.35 -8.54 28.18
C PRO A 424 17.96 -7.36 28.96
N HIS A 425 18.70 -7.65 30.04
CA HIS A 425 19.37 -6.60 30.80
C HIS A 425 20.39 -5.84 29.94
N GLU A 426 21.15 -6.61 29.14
CA GLU A 426 22.12 -6.08 28.19
C GLU A 426 21.44 -5.74 26.86
N THR A 427 21.08 -4.47 26.67
CA THR A 427 20.61 -3.93 25.39
C THR A 427 21.70 -3.11 24.70
N TYR A 428 21.57 -2.86 23.39
CA TYR A 428 22.54 -2.04 22.66
C TYR A 428 22.69 -0.66 23.29
N LYS A 429 23.86 -0.41 23.89
CA LYS A 429 24.20 0.83 24.60
C LYS A 429 23.23 1.19 25.75
N GLY A 430 22.44 0.24 26.26
CA GLY A 430 21.39 0.52 27.24
C GLY A 430 20.16 1.25 26.69
N HIS A 431 19.98 1.32 25.37
CA HIS A 431 18.91 2.07 24.73
C HIS A 431 17.62 1.26 24.47
N GLY A 432 17.50 0.05 25.01
CA GLY A 432 16.31 -0.79 24.80
C GLY A 432 16.23 -1.46 23.42
N LEU A 433 17.31 -1.41 22.64
CA LEU A 433 17.39 -2.09 21.35
C LEU A 433 18.08 -3.45 21.48
N ARG A 434 17.63 -4.41 20.68
CA ARG A 434 18.18 -5.76 20.64
C ARG A 434 19.63 -5.71 20.15
N LYS A 435 20.54 -6.24 20.96
CA LYS A 435 21.98 -5.97 20.83
C LYS A 435 22.58 -6.46 19.52
N ASP A 436 22.31 -7.71 19.16
CA ASP A 436 22.79 -8.35 17.93
C ASP A 436 22.36 -7.61 16.66
N LEU A 437 21.08 -7.23 16.56
CA LEU A 437 20.55 -6.51 15.41
C LEU A 437 21.09 -5.08 15.31
N ALA A 438 21.13 -4.36 16.43
CA ALA A 438 21.64 -2.99 16.44
C ALA A 438 23.15 -2.93 16.15
N GLU A 439 23.94 -3.90 16.63
CA GLU A 439 25.36 -4.04 16.29
C GLU A 439 25.56 -4.35 14.81
N ALA A 440 24.75 -5.24 14.23
CA ALA A 440 24.80 -5.54 12.79
C ALA A 440 24.48 -4.29 11.94
N ILE A 441 23.46 -3.51 12.32
CA ILE A 441 23.13 -2.24 11.65
C ILE A 441 24.27 -1.23 11.81
N ALA A 442 24.85 -1.12 13.01
CA ALA A 442 25.96 -0.19 13.27
C ALA A 442 27.22 -0.55 12.47
N ALA A 443 27.47 -1.84 12.23
CA ALA A 443 28.58 -2.33 11.42
C ALA A 443 28.48 -1.96 9.93
N LEU A 444 27.29 -1.57 9.45
CA LEU A 444 27.11 -0.98 8.11
C LEU A 444 27.69 0.45 8.01
N HIS A 445 28.06 1.05 9.15
CA HIS A 445 28.47 2.45 9.26
C HIS A 445 27.51 3.45 8.57
N PRO A 446 26.19 3.33 8.78
CA PRO A 446 25.23 4.18 8.09
C PRO A 446 25.39 5.64 8.53
N LYS A 447 25.24 6.55 7.58
CA LYS A 447 25.40 7.99 7.79
C LYS A 447 24.10 8.68 8.19
N PHE A 448 22.98 8.01 7.92
CA PHE A 448 21.65 8.42 8.32
C PHE A 448 20.74 7.20 8.50
N VAL A 449 19.63 7.41 9.19
CA VAL A 449 18.50 6.47 9.28
C VAL A 449 17.26 7.21 8.77
N ARG A 450 16.59 6.67 7.76
CA ARG A 450 15.25 7.11 7.34
C ARG A 450 14.21 6.33 8.16
N PHE A 451 13.46 7.03 8.99
CA PHE A 451 12.46 6.52 9.94
C PHE A 451 11.34 7.56 10.11
N PRO A 452 10.08 7.21 10.43
CA PRO A 452 9.47 5.87 10.52
C PRO A 452 9.01 5.34 9.15
N GLY A 453 9.66 5.87 8.11
CA GLY A 453 9.21 5.93 6.72
C GLY A 453 8.96 4.59 6.08
N GLY A 454 8.25 4.61 4.96
CA GLY A 454 7.77 3.40 4.30
C GLY A 454 6.27 3.49 4.20
N CYS A 455 5.64 2.33 4.11
CA CYS A 455 4.20 2.29 4.02
C CYS A 455 3.54 2.49 5.41
N MET A 456 4.24 2.14 6.50
CA MET A 456 3.80 2.40 7.88
C MET A 456 3.54 3.88 8.18
N SER A 457 4.35 4.81 7.63
CA SER A 457 4.20 6.23 7.93
C SER A 457 2.90 6.86 7.43
N HIS A 458 2.34 6.37 6.32
CA HIS A 458 1.10 6.92 5.76
C HIS A 458 -0.15 6.14 6.17
N GLY A 459 0.02 4.95 6.76
CA GLY A 459 -1.08 4.12 7.22
C GLY A 459 -2.01 3.64 6.11
N GLN A 460 -3.13 3.06 6.52
CA GLN A 460 -4.30 2.81 5.66
C GLN A 460 -5.25 4.02 5.63
N GLY A 461 -4.70 5.24 5.52
CA GLY A 461 -5.42 6.51 5.50
C GLY A 461 -5.28 7.32 6.78
N ILE A 462 -5.96 8.47 6.85
CA ILE A 462 -5.81 9.46 7.94
C ILE A 462 -6.09 8.87 9.33
N GLY A 463 -6.97 7.87 9.43
CA GLY A 463 -7.32 7.24 10.72
C GLY A 463 -6.25 6.31 11.30
N ASN A 464 -5.23 5.93 10.52
CA ASN A 464 -4.15 5.00 10.87
C ASN A 464 -2.78 5.57 10.44
N ILE A 465 -2.69 6.90 10.27
CA ILE A 465 -1.43 7.56 9.93
C ILE A 465 -0.52 7.61 11.17
N TYR A 466 0.80 7.55 10.97
CA TYR A 466 1.73 7.58 12.09
C TYR A 466 1.65 8.87 12.92
N HIS A 467 1.35 8.74 14.21
CA HIS A 467 1.28 9.84 15.16
C HIS A 467 2.43 9.78 16.18
N TRP A 468 3.51 10.55 15.95
CA TRP A 468 4.70 10.51 16.82
C TRP A 468 4.37 10.73 18.30
N ASN A 469 3.43 11.62 18.60
CA ASN A 469 3.01 11.99 19.94
C ASN A 469 2.31 10.83 20.69
N GLU A 470 1.74 9.87 19.97
CA GLU A 470 1.13 8.66 20.54
C GLU A 470 2.17 7.62 20.99
N THR A 471 3.42 7.77 20.53
CA THR A 471 4.52 6.81 20.78
C THR A 471 5.48 7.22 21.90
N VAL A 472 5.31 8.41 22.46
CA VAL A 472 6.21 9.02 23.47
C VAL A 472 5.51 9.07 24.83
N GLY A 473 6.29 8.93 25.91
CA GLY A 473 5.80 8.97 27.29
C GLY A 473 5.77 7.60 27.96
N PRO A 474 5.12 7.48 29.14
CA PRO A 474 4.97 6.23 29.86
C PRO A 474 4.30 5.16 28.98
N TRP A 475 4.75 3.92 29.07
CA TRP A 475 4.28 2.85 28.17
C TRP A 475 2.77 2.64 28.20
N GLN A 476 2.16 2.69 29.39
CA GLN A 476 0.72 2.52 29.53
C GLN A 476 -0.10 3.65 28.91
N ASP A 477 0.49 4.82 28.67
CA ASP A 477 -0.20 5.98 28.10
C ASP A 477 0.05 6.15 26.60
N ARG A 478 0.92 5.33 26.01
CA ARG A 478 1.10 5.26 24.55
C ARG A 478 -0.14 4.63 23.93
N LYS A 479 -0.49 5.06 22.72
CA LYS A 479 -1.63 4.50 22.00
C LYS A 479 -1.11 3.54 20.93
N PRO A 480 -1.38 2.23 21.04
CA PRO A 480 -1.03 1.28 20.00
C PRO A 480 -1.87 1.55 18.76
N ASP A 481 -1.31 1.22 17.59
CA ASP A 481 -2.04 1.25 16.33
C ASP A 481 -1.59 0.05 15.48
N PHE A 482 -2.49 -0.44 14.63
CA PHE A 482 -2.20 -1.59 13.80
C PHE A 482 -1.25 -1.22 12.67
N ASN A 483 -0.40 -2.18 12.30
CA ASN A 483 0.52 -2.05 11.18
C ASN A 483 -0.16 -2.44 9.87
N ILE A 484 0.36 -1.96 8.74
CA ILE A 484 -0.31 -1.96 7.44
C ILE A 484 -0.10 -3.21 6.58
#